data_AF-A0A2R6GQZ9-F1
#
_entry.id   AF-A0A2R6GQZ9-F1
#
_cell.length_a   1.000
_cell.length_b   1.000
_cell.length_c   1.000
_cell.angle_alpha   90.00
_cell.angle_beta   90.00
_cell.angle_gamma   90.00
#
_symmetry.space_group_name_H-M   'P 1'
#
loop_
_entity.id
_entity.type
_entity.pdbx_description
1 polymer ?
#
loop_
_entity_poly.entity_id
_entity_poly.type
_entity_poly.pdbx_seq_one_letter_code
_entity_poly.pdbx_strand_id
1 'polypeptide(L)'
;MDDRDNLEASVRELTATLEELRSELRDPPARTGPLGLPRPPSPGELLRFTEQYTIPALISLLEANVRLLELLAAALRVADGRPIEATEELADAGGRLEAVRAGGREGVAAASRATLRRLDDALAELQTAAEGGTPDDPEVRRLLSRARELRSEVDERLAKAEAEAESASADGTTGAVEVDVDGPDGSDDDETDEQASDDVAVDVDEELETIRRQVDGPDDDEPDDDG
;
A
#
# COMPACT_ATOMS: atom_id res chain seq x y z
N MET A 1 41.66 -24.82 0.34
CA MET A 1 40.94 -24.10 -0.71
C MET A 1 40.19 -23.01 0.01
N ASP A 2 40.67 -21.80 -0.14
CA ASP A 2 40.33 -20.66 0.71
C ASP A 2 38.92 -20.15 0.37
N ASP A 3 38.17 -19.72 1.38
CA ASP A 3 36.82 -19.14 1.22
C ASP A 3 36.80 -17.98 0.22
N ARG A 4 37.95 -17.32 0.05
CA ARG A 4 38.17 -16.26 -0.93
C ARG A 4 38.10 -16.76 -2.37
N ASP A 5 38.67 -17.93 -2.67
CA ASP A 5 38.64 -18.51 -4.02
C ASP A 5 37.21 -18.92 -4.40
N ASN A 6 36.43 -19.40 -3.41
CA ASN A 6 35.03 -19.79 -3.60
C ASN A 6 34.13 -18.56 -3.81
N LEU A 7 34.38 -17.47 -3.07
CA LEU A 7 33.70 -16.19 -3.28
C LEU A 7 34.01 -15.61 -4.66
N GLU A 8 35.27 -15.63 -5.08
CA GLU A 8 35.67 -15.16 -6.41
C GLU A 8 35.05 -15.99 -7.54
N ALA A 9 34.92 -17.30 -7.35
CA ALA A 9 34.19 -18.17 -8.27
C ALA A 9 32.69 -17.81 -8.34
N SER A 10 32.05 -17.63 -7.19
CA SER A 10 30.62 -17.29 -7.09
C SER A 10 30.32 -15.91 -7.69
N VAL A 11 31.20 -14.93 -7.48
CA VAL A 11 31.06 -13.58 -8.05
C VAL A 11 31.23 -13.60 -9.57
N ARG A 12 32.14 -14.43 -10.08
CA ARG A 12 32.36 -14.59 -11.52
C ARG A 12 31.16 -15.27 -12.19
N GLU A 13 30.61 -16.28 -11.56
CA GLU A 13 29.37 -16.95 -12.00
C GLU A 13 28.20 -15.96 -12.01
N LEU A 14 27.98 -15.23 -10.91
CA LEU A 14 26.95 -14.20 -10.85
C LEU A 14 27.13 -13.12 -11.93
N THR A 15 28.36 -12.67 -12.18
CA THR A 15 28.63 -11.67 -13.23
C THR A 15 28.29 -12.23 -14.61
N ALA A 16 28.63 -13.50 -14.89
CA ALA A 16 28.29 -14.15 -16.15
C ALA A 16 26.77 -14.29 -16.32
N THR A 17 26.06 -14.73 -15.28
CA THR A 17 24.60 -14.84 -15.28
C THR A 17 23.93 -13.48 -15.46
N LEU A 18 24.45 -12.43 -14.83
CA LEU A 18 23.94 -11.07 -15.00
C LEU A 18 24.18 -10.54 -16.42
N GLU A 19 25.32 -10.85 -17.03
CA GLU A 19 25.64 -10.45 -18.41
C GLU A 19 24.75 -11.18 -19.44
N GLU A 20 24.48 -12.46 -19.20
CA GLU A 20 23.51 -13.27 -19.96
C GLU A 20 22.10 -12.70 -19.84
N LEU A 21 21.64 -12.42 -18.62
CA LEU A 21 20.32 -11.85 -18.36
C LEU A 21 20.17 -10.44 -18.96
N ARG A 22 21.24 -9.63 -18.93
CA ARG A 22 21.28 -8.32 -19.62
C ARG A 22 21.19 -8.48 -21.13
N SER A 23 21.81 -9.51 -21.69
CA SER A 23 21.78 -9.79 -23.13
C SER A 23 20.37 -10.17 -23.56
N GLU A 24 19.73 -11.05 -22.79
CA GLU A 24 18.34 -11.49 -23.02
C GLU A 24 17.33 -10.35 -22.83
N LEU A 25 17.61 -9.39 -21.93
CA LEU A 25 16.78 -8.20 -21.77
C LEU A 25 16.98 -7.16 -22.89
N ARG A 26 18.16 -7.13 -23.53
CA ARG A 26 18.46 -6.24 -24.68
C ARG A 26 17.88 -6.77 -25.99
N ASP A 27 17.91 -8.07 -26.19
CA ASP A 27 17.30 -8.78 -27.31
C ASP A 27 16.22 -9.73 -26.78
N PRO A 28 15.08 -9.20 -26.30
CA PRO A 28 13.97 -10.05 -25.89
C PRO A 28 13.53 -10.88 -27.10
N PRO A 29 13.21 -12.18 -26.93
CA PRO A 29 12.78 -13.03 -28.03
C PRO A 29 11.61 -12.34 -28.73
N ALA A 30 11.83 -11.94 -29.98
CA ALA A 30 10.89 -11.14 -30.74
C ALA A 30 9.55 -11.90 -30.80
N ARG A 31 8.55 -11.40 -30.06
CA ARG A 31 7.17 -11.88 -30.12
C ARG A 31 6.55 -11.30 -31.39
N THR A 32 7.04 -11.78 -32.52
CA THR A 32 6.73 -11.24 -33.84
C THR A 32 5.33 -11.68 -34.25
N GLY A 33 4.42 -10.72 -34.37
CA GLY A 33 3.10 -10.94 -34.94
C GLY A 33 3.16 -11.20 -36.45
N PRO A 34 2.02 -11.53 -37.10
CA PRO A 34 1.97 -11.88 -38.54
C PRO A 34 2.44 -10.78 -39.51
N LEU A 35 2.84 -9.61 -39.02
CA LEU A 35 3.29 -8.44 -39.77
C LEU A 35 4.70 -7.94 -39.38
N GLY A 36 5.48 -8.73 -38.63
CA GLY A 36 6.81 -8.28 -38.20
C GLY A 36 6.80 -7.32 -36.99
N LEU A 37 5.62 -6.86 -36.56
CA LEU A 37 5.46 -5.95 -35.43
C LEU A 37 5.53 -6.72 -34.10
N PRO A 38 6.17 -6.16 -33.06
CA PRO A 38 6.13 -6.74 -31.72
C PRO A 38 4.68 -6.74 -31.24
N ARG A 39 4.16 -7.92 -30.91
CA ARG A 39 2.78 -8.04 -30.42
C ARG A 39 2.69 -7.32 -29.06
N PRO A 40 1.73 -6.39 -28.88
CA PRO A 40 1.51 -5.78 -27.57
C PRO A 40 1.16 -6.86 -26.54
N PRO A 41 1.64 -6.74 -25.29
CA PRO A 41 1.35 -7.71 -24.26
C PRO A 41 -0.16 -7.78 -24.01
N SER A 42 -0.68 -8.99 -23.85
CA SER A 42 -2.07 -9.18 -23.47
C SER A 42 -2.29 -8.82 -21.99
N PRO A 43 -3.49 -8.37 -21.59
CA PRO A 43 -3.79 -8.10 -20.19
C PRO A 43 -3.50 -9.29 -19.27
N GLY A 44 -3.74 -10.52 -19.75
CA GLY A 44 -3.44 -11.75 -19.02
C GLY A 44 -1.94 -12.05 -18.88
N GLU A 45 -1.09 -11.57 -19.80
CA GLU A 45 0.37 -11.66 -19.66
C GLU A 45 0.90 -10.66 -18.62
N LEU A 46 0.31 -9.47 -18.53
CA LEU A 46 0.66 -8.49 -17.49
C LEU A 46 0.28 -9.00 -16.10
N LEU A 47 -0.93 -9.55 -15.95
CA LEU A 47 -1.38 -10.16 -14.70
C LEU A 47 -0.50 -11.34 -14.28
N ARG A 48 -0.10 -12.19 -15.24
CA ARG A 48 0.81 -13.31 -14.96
C ARG A 48 2.22 -12.81 -14.63
N PHE A 49 2.70 -11.76 -15.27
CA PHE A 49 4.01 -11.16 -14.98
C PHE A 49 4.05 -10.56 -13.57
N THR A 50 3.00 -9.84 -13.17
CA THR A 50 2.92 -9.29 -11.82
C THR A 50 2.83 -10.40 -10.78
N GLU A 51 2.07 -11.45 -11.03
CA GLU A 51 1.99 -12.63 -10.16
C GLU A 51 3.33 -13.38 -10.04
N GLN A 52 4.02 -13.60 -11.16
CA GLN A 52 5.22 -14.43 -11.20
C GLN A 52 6.50 -13.70 -10.78
N TYR A 53 6.58 -12.39 -11.00
CA TYR A 53 7.82 -11.63 -10.83
C TYR A 53 7.67 -10.38 -9.96
N THR A 54 6.71 -9.51 -10.25
CA THR A 54 6.61 -8.20 -9.56
C THR A 54 6.17 -8.34 -8.10
N ILE A 55 5.10 -9.09 -7.84
CA ILE A 55 4.57 -9.31 -6.49
C ILE A 55 5.61 -10.04 -5.63
N PRO A 56 6.24 -11.16 -6.07
CA PRO A 56 7.31 -11.79 -5.29
C PRO A 56 8.52 -10.89 -5.02
N ALA A 57 8.95 -10.08 -6.00
CA ALA A 57 10.06 -9.14 -5.81
C ALA A 57 9.72 -8.06 -4.79
N LEU A 58 8.51 -7.49 -4.85
CA LEU A 58 8.05 -6.48 -3.91
C LEU A 58 7.92 -7.04 -2.49
N ILE A 59 7.41 -8.27 -2.35
CA ILE A 59 7.37 -8.98 -1.06
C ILE A 59 8.78 -9.15 -0.50
N SER A 60 9.74 -9.55 -1.34
CA SER A 60 11.14 -9.74 -0.92
C SER A 60 11.78 -8.43 -0.44
N LEU A 61 11.51 -7.32 -1.14
CA LEU A 61 11.99 -5.99 -0.73
C LEU A 61 11.39 -5.56 0.61
N LEU A 62 10.09 -5.76 0.80
CA LEU A 62 9.42 -5.46 2.07
C LEU A 62 9.97 -6.32 3.21
N GLU A 63 10.22 -7.61 2.97
CA GLU A 63 10.82 -8.51 3.95
C GLU A 63 12.23 -8.07 4.35
N ALA A 64 13.05 -7.62 3.39
CA ALA A 64 14.36 -7.06 3.66
C ALA A 64 14.25 -5.80 4.54
N ASN A 65 13.29 -4.92 4.26
CA ASN A 65 13.03 -3.74 5.08
C ASN A 65 12.60 -4.12 6.51
N VAL A 66 11.71 -5.11 6.65
CA VAL A 66 11.29 -5.62 7.97
C VAL A 66 12.50 -6.17 8.74
N ARG A 67 13.33 -7.01 8.13
CA ARG A 67 14.55 -7.54 8.78
C ARG A 67 15.52 -6.43 9.19
N LEU A 68 15.64 -5.37 8.41
CA LEU A 68 16.46 -4.21 8.76
C LEU A 68 15.90 -3.47 9.99
N LEU A 69 14.58 -3.28 10.04
CA LEU A 69 13.90 -2.67 11.18
C LEU A 69 13.99 -3.55 12.44
N GLU A 70 13.94 -4.88 12.29
CA GLU A 70 14.15 -5.82 13.39
C GLU A 70 15.58 -5.75 13.94
N LEU A 71 16.59 -5.64 13.07
CA LEU A 71 17.98 -5.41 13.48
C LEU A 71 18.15 -4.08 14.23
N LEU A 72 17.51 -3.01 13.74
CA LEU A 72 17.51 -1.73 14.42
C LEU A 72 16.83 -1.81 15.78
N ALA A 73 15.68 -2.47 15.87
CA ALA A 73 14.97 -2.70 17.12
C ALA A 73 15.81 -3.51 18.11
N ALA A 74 16.50 -4.55 17.64
CA ALA A 74 17.43 -5.33 18.44
C ALA A 74 18.61 -4.47 18.96
N ALA A 75 19.18 -3.61 18.12
CA ALA A 75 20.25 -2.69 18.52
C ALA A 75 19.78 -1.68 19.59
N LEU A 76 18.60 -1.09 19.42
CA LEU A 76 17.97 -0.20 20.40
C LEU A 76 17.67 -0.93 21.71
N ARG A 77 17.21 -2.18 21.64
CA ARG A 77 16.90 -3.03 22.81
C ARG A 77 18.14 -3.33 23.64
N VAL A 78 19.26 -3.63 22.98
CA VAL A 78 20.57 -3.84 23.62
C VAL A 78 21.04 -2.55 24.30
N ALA A 79 20.86 -1.40 23.66
CA ALA A 79 21.17 -0.11 24.27
C ALA A 79 20.30 0.21 25.50
N ASP A 80 19.03 -0.19 25.48
CA ASP A 80 18.08 -0.09 26.61
C ASP A 80 18.30 -1.14 27.72
N GLY A 81 19.20 -2.12 27.52
CA GLY A 81 19.44 -3.21 28.47
C GLY A 81 18.26 -4.18 28.65
N ARG A 82 17.30 -4.22 27.70
CA ARG A 82 16.14 -5.12 27.77
C ARG A 82 16.46 -6.50 27.18
N PRO A 83 15.95 -7.60 27.78
CA PRO A 83 16.18 -8.95 27.26
C PRO A 83 15.52 -9.17 25.89
N ILE A 84 16.14 -10.07 25.11
CA ILE A 84 15.81 -10.40 23.71
C ILE A 84 14.49 -11.17 23.58
N GLU A 85 13.92 -11.68 24.69
CA GLU A 85 12.78 -12.61 24.73
C GLU A 85 11.48 -12.09 24.05
N ALA A 86 11.32 -10.78 23.85
CA ALA A 86 10.18 -10.22 23.07
C ALA A 86 10.24 -10.53 21.56
N THR A 87 11.27 -11.26 21.10
CA THR A 87 11.31 -11.84 19.76
C THR A 87 10.14 -12.78 19.47
N GLU A 88 9.49 -13.37 20.47
CA GLU A 88 8.36 -14.28 20.23
C GLU A 88 7.19 -13.58 19.54
N GLU A 89 6.84 -12.35 19.92
CA GLU A 89 5.70 -11.63 19.34
C GLU A 89 5.97 -11.17 17.89
N LEU A 90 7.23 -10.82 17.60
CA LEU A 90 7.72 -10.48 16.26
C LEU A 90 7.89 -11.73 15.38
N ALA A 91 8.39 -12.84 15.94
CA ALA A 91 8.49 -14.12 15.27
C ALA A 91 7.11 -14.69 14.92
N ASP A 92 6.11 -14.47 15.77
CA ASP A 92 4.72 -14.85 15.55
C ASP A 92 4.07 -14.00 14.43
N ALA A 93 4.53 -12.77 14.23
CA ALA A 93 4.17 -11.96 13.07
C ALA A 93 4.86 -12.46 11.78
N GLY A 94 6.15 -12.79 11.85
CA GLY A 94 6.90 -13.38 10.74
C GLY A 94 6.33 -14.73 10.28
N GLY A 95 5.98 -15.61 11.23
CA GLY A 95 5.35 -16.91 10.95
C GLY A 95 3.97 -16.80 10.31
N ARG A 96 3.18 -15.76 10.64
CA ARG A 96 1.91 -15.45 9.96
C ARG A 96 2.13 -15.02 8.51
N LEU A 97 3.12 -14.16 8.26
CA LEU A 97 3.49 -13.78 6.89
C LEU A 97 3.94 -14.99 6.07
N GLU A 98 4.69 -15.90 6.69
CA GLU A 98 5.16 -17.12 6.03
C GLU A 98 4.05 -18.12 5.74
N ALA A 99 3.08 -18.27 6.65
CA ALA A 99 1.88 -19.05 6.41
C ALA A 99 1.03 -18.49 5.25
N VAL A 100 0.90 -17.16 5.15
CA VAL A 100 0.23 -16.50 4.03
C VAL A 100 1.00 -16.70 2.72
N ARG A 101 2.33 -16.62 2.76
CA ARG A 101 3.22 -16.87 1.61
C ARG A 101 3.13 -18.31 1.11
N ALA A 102 3.12 -19.30 2.01
CA ALA A 102 3.13 -20.71 1.66
C ALA A 102 1.74 -21.26 1.27
N GLY A 103 0.66 -20.68 1.80
CA GLY A 103 -0.69 -21.23 1.67
C GLY A 103 -1.68 -20.39 0.86
N GLY A 104 -1.33 -19.18 0.41
CA GLY A 104 -2.25 -18.29 -0.29
C GLY A 104 -3.59 -18.15 0.47
N ARG A 105 -4.71 -18.52 -0.17
CA ARG A 105 -6.06 -18.52 0.45
C ARG A 105 -6.16 -19.39 1.70
N GLU A 106 -5.48 -20.53 1.72
CA GLU A 106 -5.49 -21.46 2.86
C GLU A 106 -4.61 -20.95 4.01
N GLY A 107 -3.51 -20.27 3.68
CA GLY A 107 -2.68 -19.52 4.62
C GLY A 107 -3.43 -18.38 5.29
N VAL A 108 -4.21 -17.61 4.51
CA VAL A 108 -5.11 -16.57 5.03
C VAL A 108 -6.16 -17.18 5.96
N ALA A 109 -6.81 -18.27 5.56
CA ALA A 109 -7.81 -18.94 6.40
C ALA A 109 -7.23 -19.50 7.70
N ALA A 110 -5.98 -19.98 7.68
CA ALA A 110 -5.26 -20.43 8.87
C ALA A 110 -4.92 -19.27 9.81
N ALA A 111 -4.45 -18.15 9.25
CA ALA A 111 -4.17 -16.92 10.02
C ALA A 111 -5.45 -16.37 10.66
N SER A 112 -6.57 -16.33 9.94
CA SER A 112 -7.88 -15.94 10.48
C SER A 112 -8.35 -16.87 11.60
N ARG A 113 -8.17 -18.18 11.46
CA ARG A 113 -8.50 -19.14 12.54
C ARG A 113 -7.62 -18.96 13.78
N ALA A 114 -6.35 -18.61 13.60
CA ALA A 114 -5.42 -18.35 14.70
C ALA A 114 -5.77 -17.06 15.45
N THR A 115 -6.11 -15.97 14.73
CA THR A 115 -6.55 -14.72 15.36
C THR A 115 -7.89 -14.88 16.07
N LEU A 116 -8.84 -15.62 15.50
CA LEU A 116 -10.11 -15.92 16.16
C LEU A 116 -9.91 -16.74 17.43
N ARG A 117 -9.01 -17.73 17.43
CA ARG A 117 -8.65 -18.48 18.65
C ARG A 117 -8.06 -17.58 19.72
N ARG A 118 -7.15 -16.67 19.34
CA ARG A 118 -6.53 -15.73 20.28
C ARG A 118 -7.55 -14.73 20.84
N LEU A 119 -8.54 -14.34 20.03
CA LEU A 119 -9.66 -13.52 20.49
C LEU A 119 -10.55 -14.30 21.46
N ASP A 120 -10.88 -15.55 21.16
CA ASP A 120 -11.65 -16.41 22.06
C ASP A 120 -10.92 -16.63 23.39
N ASP A 121 -9.60 -16.86 23.36
CA ASP A 121 -8.78 -16.99 24.57
C ASP A 121 -8.74 -15.68 25.38
N ALA A 122 -8.58 -14.54 24.73
CA ALA A 122 -8.60 -13.23 25.40
C ALA A 122 -10.00 -12.88 25.96
N LEU A 123 -11.07 -13.28 25.28
CA LEU A 123 -12.44 -13.13 25.76
C LEU A 123 -12.72 -14.07 26.93
N ALA A 124 -12.19 -15.29 26.91
CA ALA A 124 -12.28 -16.23 28.04
C ALA A 124 -11.49 -15.73 29.25
N GLU A 125 -10.33 -15.10 29.04
CA GLU A 125 -9.54 -14.46 30.09
C GLU A 125 -10.24 -13.22 30.66
N LEU A 126 -10.86 -12.40 29.80
CA LEU A 126 -11.69 -11.27 30.22
C LEU A 126 -12.93 -11.73 30.99
N GLN A 127 -13.58 -12.81 30.55
CA GLN A 127 -14.73 -13.40 31.22
C GLN A 127 -14.32 -13.97 32.58
N THR A 128 -13.17 -14.64 32.67
CA THR A 128 -12.61 -15.13 33.94
C THR A 128 -12.25 -13.98 34.88
N ALA A 129 -11.68 -12.91 34.36
CA ALA A 129 -11.37 -11.70 35.14
C ALA A 129 -12.64 -10.96 35.59
N ALA A 130 -13.69 -10.95 34.77
CA ALA A 130 -14.99 -10.35 35.10
C ALA A 130 -15.77 -11.20 36.11
N GLU A 131 -15.68 -12.53 36.03
CA GLU A 131 -16.28 -13.46 37.00
C GLU A 131 -15.50 -13.49 38.33
N GLY A 132 -14.18 -13.23 38.31
CA GLY A 132 -13.32 -13.13 39.49
C GLY A 132 -13.30 -11.75 40.16
N GLY A 133 -13.74 -10.70 39.47
CA GLY A 133 -13.73 -9.33 39.97
C GLY A 133 -14.94 -9.03 40.86
N THR A 134 -14.75 -9.05 42.18
CA THR A 134 -15.79 -8.49 43.06
C THR A 134 -15.76 -6.97 42.93
N PRO A 135 -16.90 -6.27 42.68
CA PRO A 135 -16.95 -4.80 42.56
C PRO A 135 -16.39 -4.02 43.78
N ASP A 136 -16.17 -4.71 44.90
CA ASP A 136 -15.62 -4.17 46.13
C ASP A 136 -14.10 -4.32 46.28
N ASP A 137 -13.40 -4.87 45.28
CA ASP A 137 -11.95 -5.00 45.32
C ASP A 137 -11.27 -3.60 45.30
N PRO A 138 -10.38 -3.30 46.28
CA PRO A 138 -9.69 -2.02 46.38
C PRO A 138 -8.79 -1.72 45.17
N GLU A 139 -8.26 -2.74 44.50
CA GLU A 139 -7.47 -2.60 43.28
C GLU A 139 -8.36 -2.19 42.10
N VAL A 140 -9.51 -2.85 41.92
CA VAL A 140 -10.49 -2.50 40.88
C VAL A 140 -11.00 -1.06 41.07
N ARG A 141 -11.26 -0.64 42.31
CA ARG A 141 -11.62 0.76 42.62
C ARG A 141 -10.51 1.74 42.25
N ARG A 142 -9.24 1.38 42.48
CA ARG A 142 -8.09 2.21 42.08
C ARG A 142 -7.99 2.32 40.56
N LEU A 143 -8.13 1.22 39.83
CA LEU A 143 -8.11 1.23 38.36
C LEU A 143 -9.28 2.02 37.76
N LEU A 144 -10.50 1.87 38.29
CA LEU A 144 -11.66 2.65 37.84
C LEU A 144 -11.50 4.15 38.12
N SER A 145 -10.91 4.52 39.26
CA SER A 145 -10.57 5.92 39.55
C SER A 145 -9.54 6.46 38.55
N ARG A 146 -8.48 5.69 38.26
CA ARG A 146 -7.47 6.07 37.27
C ARG A 146 -8.03 6.17 35.85
N ALA A 147 -8.94 5.27 35.47
CA ALA A 147 -9.62 5.33 34.17
C ALA A 147 -10.51 6.57 34.04
N ARG A 148 -11.20 6.97 35.11
CA ARG A 148 -11.99 8.21 35.16
C ARG A 148 -11.11 9.46 35.06
N GLU A 149 -9.97 9.46 35.76
CA GLU A 149 -8.99 10.54 35.69
C GLU A 149 -8.43 10.68 34.27
N LEU A 150 -8.05 9.58 33.63
CA LEU A 150 -7.56 9.58 32.24
C LEU A 150 -8.63 10.07 31.26
N ARG A 151 -9.90 9.69 31.47
CA ARG A 151 -11.01 10.19 30.65
C ARG A 151 -11.17 11.71 30.80
N SER A 152 -11.09 12.23 32.02
CA SER A 152 -11.16 13.68 32.23
C SER A 152 -9.98 14.43 31.59
N GLU A 153 -8.77 13.87 31.61
CA GLU A 153 -7.61 14.44 30.92
C GLU A 153 -7.80 14.47 29.39
N VAL A 154 -8.39 13.40 28.82
CA VAL A 154 -8.71 13.35 27.38
C VAL A 154 -9.80 14.36 27.02
N ASP A 155 -10.87 14.44 27.81
CA ASP A 155 -11.95 15.42 27.60
C ASP A 155 -11.40 16.85 27.68
N GLU A 156 -10.47 17.14 28.61
CA GLU A 156 -9.81 18.43 28.73
C GLU A 156 -8.90 18.73 27.53
N ARG A 157 -8.12 17.75 27.05
CA ARG A 157 -7.29 17.91 25.84
C ARG A 157 -8.13 18.12 24.59
N LEU A 158 -9.26 17.41 24.47
CA LEU A 158 -10.16 17.54 23.34
C LEU A 158 -10.81 18.92 23.33
N ALA A 159 -11.35 19.37 24.47
CA ALA A 159 -11.91 20.71 24.61
C ALA A 159 -10.88 21.82 24.33
N LYS A 160 -9.62 21.61 24.74
CA LYS A 160 -8.52 22.52 24.42
C LYS A 160 -8.21 22.55 22.92
N ALA A 161 -8.15 21.39 22.27
CA ALA A 161 -7.90 21.30 20.83
C ALA A 161 -9.04 21.94 20.02
N GLU A 162 -10.29 21.77 20.46
CA GLU A 162 -11.46 22.41 19.86
C GLU A 162 -11.41 23.94 20.01
N ALA A 163 -11.07 24.45 21.19
CA ALA A 163 -10.88 25.89 21.41
C ALA A 163 -9.70 26.48 20.61
N GLU A 164 -8.62 25.72 20.42
CA GLU A 164 -7.49 26.10 19.55
C GLU A 164 -7.90 26.12 18.06
N ALA A 165 -8.72 25.16 17.63
CA ALA A 165 -9.27 25.13 16.27
C ALA A 165 -10.24 26.30 16.01
N GLU A 166 -11.15 26.59 16.93
CA GLU A 166 -12.05 27.76 16.83
C GLU A 166 -11.27 29.08 16.81
N SER A 167 -10.20 29.18 17.61
CA SER A 167 -9.32 30.36 17.61
C SER A 167 -8.54 30.51 16.30
N ALA A 168 -8.10 29.40 15.70
CA ALA A 168 -7.43 29.39 14.40
C ALA A 168 -8.39 29.71 13.25
N SER A 169 -9.66 29.30 13.33
CA SER A 169 -10.72 29.67 12.38
C SER A 169 -11.11 31.15 12.48
N ALA A 170 -11.02 31.76 13.67
CA ALA A 170 -11.29 33.19 13.86
C ALA A 170 -10.14 34.11 13.37
N ASP A 171 -8.90 33.61 13.33
CA ASP A 171 -7.71 34.33 12.80
C ASP A 171 -7.46 34.03 11.30
N GLY A 172 -8.15 33.03 10.74
CA GLY A 172 -7.91 32.46 9.42
C GLY A 172 -8.79 32.97 8.27
N THR A 173 -9.07 34.26 8.15
CA THR A 173 -9.54 34.84 6.87
C THR A 173 -8.42 34.97 5.83
N THR A 174 -7.69 33.88 5.55
CA THR A 174 -6.94 33.70 4.29
C THR A 174 -6.63 32.21 4.11
N GLY A 175 -7.39 31.52 3.27
CA GLY A 175 -6.98 30.28 2.62
C GLY A 175 -7.17 29.00 3.42
N ALA A 176 -8.41 28.56 3.57
CA ALA A 176 -8.71 27.14 3.75
C ALA A 176 -9.49 26.68 2.52
N VAL A 177 -8.88 25.76 1.76
CA VAL A 177 -9.53 25.05 0.65
C VAL A 177 -10.42 23.99 1.28
N GLU A 178 -11.73 24.22 1.27
CA GLU A 178 -12.71 23.19 1.60
C GLU A 178 -12.81 22.24 0.40
N VAL A 179 -12.40 20.99 0.60
CA VAL A 179 -12.61 19.92 -0.37
C VAL A 179 -13.97 19.32 -0.05
N ASP A 180 -14.97 19.72 -0.82
CA ASP A 180 -16.31 19.13 -0.76
C ASP A 180 -16.30 17.79 -1.50
N VAL A 181 -16.78 16.74 -0.84
CA VAL A 181 -16.84 15.37 -1.39
C VAL A 181 -18.31 15.07 -1.68
N ASP A 182 -18.78 15.50 -2.84
CA ASP A 182 -20.11 15.16 -3.34
C ASP A 182 -20.17 13.68 -3.75
N GLY A 183 -20.95 12.90 -3.00
CA GLY A 183 -21.36 11.55 -3.36
C GLY A 183 -22.59 11.58 -4.28
N PRO A 184 -22.77 10.59 -5.19
CA PRO A 184 -23.86 10.63 -6.14
C PRO A 184 -25.16 10.15 -5.51
N ASP A 185 -26.08 11.05 -5.21
CA ASP A 185 -27.50 10.74 -5.03
C ASP A 185 -28.35 11.79 -5.77
N GLY A 186 -29.43 11.32 -6.39
CA GLY A 186 -30.08 11.98 -7.51
C GLY A 186 -31.06 13.11 -7.20
N SER A 187 -31.34 13.88 -8.27
CA SER A 187 -32.61 14.54 -8.64
C SER A 187 -33.26 15.51 -7.65
N ASP A 188 -33.18 16.82 -7.92
CA ASP A 188 -34.20 17.59 -8.69
C ASP A 188 -34.04 19.12 -8.46
N ASP A 189 -34.20 19.85 -9.56
CA ASP A 189 -34.65 21.25 -9.78
C ASP A 189 -34.13 22.49 -8.99
N ASP A 190 -33.84 23.48 -9.84
CA ASP A 190 -34.09 24.94 -9.73
C ASP A 190 -33.00 25.94 -9.29
N GLU A 191 -32.62 26.73 -10.31
CA GLU A 191 -32.39 28.19 -10.34
C GLU A 191 -31.08 28.79 -9.80
N THR A 192 -30.26 29.23 -10.77
CA THR A 192 -29.40 30.45 -10.82
C THR A 192 -28.41 30.71 -9.68
N ASP A 193 -27.12 30.71 -10.05
CA ASP A 193 -26.36 31.96 -10.01
C ASP A 193 -25.18 31.96 -10.99
N GLU A 194 -25.04 33.06 -11.71
CA GLU A 194 -23.98 33.30 -12.69
C GLU A 194 -22.64 33.49 -11.97
N GLN A 195 -21.78 32.47 -12.01
CA GLN A 195 -20.36 32.66 -11.81
C GLN A 195 -19.66 32.07 -13.01
N ALA A 196 -19.31 32.95 -13.95
CA ALA A 196 -18.39 32.66 -15.04
C ALA A 196 -17.03 32.28 -14.43
N SER A 197 -16.88 31.02 -14.01
CA SER A 197 -15.61 30.35 -14.04
C SER A 197 -15.23 30.23 -15.51
N ASP A 198 -14.03 30.71 -15.82
CA ASP A 198 -13.35 30.47 -17.10
C ASP A 198 -13.07 28.97 -17.20
N ASP A 199 -14.13 28.20 -17.39
CA ASP A 199 -14.10 26.77 -17.66
C ASP A 199 -13.65 26.69 -19.12
N VAL A 200 -12.38 26.35 -19.31
CA VAL A 200 -11.86 26.07 -20.64
C VAL A 200 -12.56 24.80 -21.11
N ALA A 201 -13.74 24.96 -21.71
CA ALA A 201 -14.48 23.91 -22.37
C ALA A 201 -13.62 23.42 -23.54
N VAL A 202 -12.89 22.33 -23.32
CA VAL A 202 -12.07 21.70 -24.35
C VAL A 202 -13.02 20.96 -25.29
N ASP A 203 -13.25 21.50 -26.48
CA ASP A 203 -14.04 20.86 -27.53
C ASP A 203 -13.29 19.63 -28.06
N VAL A 204 -13.55 18.50 -27.41
CA VAL A 204 -12.94 17.18 -27.71
C VAL A 204 -13.13 16.79 -29.18
N ASP A 205 -14.22 17.22 -29.81
CA ASP A 205 -14.51 16.94 -31.22
C ASP A 205 -13.49 17.61 -32.18
N GLU A 206 -13.04 18.84 -31.89
CA GLU A 206 -12.06 19.56 -32.71
C GLU A 206 -10.65 18.96 -32.57
N GLU A 207 -10.30 18.57 -31.34
CA GLU A 207 -9.04 17.89 -31.03
C GLU A 207 -8.96 16.51 -31.70
N LEU A 208 -10.08 15.78 -31.72
CA LEU A 208 -10.16 14.47 -32.38
C LEU A 208 -10.06 14.59 -33.90
N GLU A 209 -10.62 15.64 -34.53
CA GLU A 209 -10.42 15.88 -35.97
C GLU A 209 -8.97 16.20 -36.31
N THR A 210 -8.27 16.94 -35.45
CA THR A 210 -6.86 17.27 -35.65
C THR A 210 -5.98 16.03 -35.56
N ILE A 211 -6.24 15.16 -34.58
CA ILE A 211 -5.56 13.86 -34.45
C ILE A 211 -5.91 12.94 -35.63
N ARG A 212 -7.17 12.94 -36.08
CA ARG A 212 -7.61 12.14 -37.24
C ARG A 212 -6.91 12.57 -38.52
N ARG A 213 -6.78 13.87 -38.77
CA ARG A 213 -6.05 14.43 -39.93
C ARG A 213 -4.55 14.18 -39.87
N GLN A 214 -3.98 14.10 -38.67
CA GLN A 214 -2.57 13.74 -38.48
C GLN A 214 -2.32 12.24 -38.71
N VAL A 215 -3.31 11.40 -38.41
CA VAL A 215 -3.25 9.94 -38.62
C VAL A 215 -3.57 9.55 -40.06
N ASP A 216 -4.58 10.16 -40.67
CA ASP A 216 -4.91 10.06 -42.10
C ASP A 216 -4.01 11.00 -42.93
N GLY A 217 -2.69 10.97 -42.67
CA GLY A 217 -1.71 11.82 -43.36
C GLY A 217 -1.92 11.84 -44.88
N PRO A 218 -1.57 12.93 -45.58
CA PRO A 218 -2.07 13.26 -46.91
C PRO A 218 -1.94 12.06 -47.85
N ASP A 219 -3.08 11.47 -48.22
CA ASP A 219 -3.16 10.56 -49.34
C ASP A 219 -2.69 11.35 -50.56
N ASP A 220 -1.55 10.94 -51.12
CA ASP A 220 -1.08 11.36 -52.43
C ASP A 220 -2.14 10.95 -53.46
N ASP A 221 -3.09 11.85 -53.74
CA ASP A 221 -3.86 11.84 -54.98
C ASP A 221 -2.87 12.14 -56.13
N GLU A 222 -2.16 11.10 -56.59
CA GLU A 222 -1.51 11.10 -57.90
C GLU A 222 -2.63 11.14 -58.97
N PRO A 223 -2.72 12.19 -59.81
CA PRO A 223 -3.57 12.14 -60.98
C PRO A 223 -2.93 11.18 -61.99
N ASP A 224 -3.63 10.08 -62.29
CA ASP A 224 -3.33 9.19 -63.41
C ASP A 224 -3.24 9.99 -64.72
N ASP A 225 -2.01 10.16 -65.21
CA ASP A 225 -1.70 10.58 -66.58
C ASP A 225 -1.64 9.32 -67.46
N ASP A 226 -2.73 9.02 -68.16
CA ASP A 226 -2.70 8.14 -69.33
C ASP A 226 -3.81 8.54 -70.32
N GLY A 227 -3.40 9.15 -71.45
CA GLY A 227 -4.27 9.50 -72.58
C GLY A 227 -3.67 10.45 -73.61
#